data_AF-A0A934REU6-F1
#
_entry.id   AF-A0A934REU6-F1
#
_cell.length_a   1.000
_cell.length_b   1.000
_cell.length_c   1.000
_cell.angle_alpha   90.00
_cell.angle_beta   90.00
_cell.angle_gamma   90.00
#
_symmetry.space_group_name_H-M   'P 1'
#
loop_
_entity.id
_entity.type
_entity.pdbx_description
1 polymer ?
#
loop_
_entity_poly.entity_id
_entity_poly.type
_entity_poly.pdbx_seq_one_letter_code
_entity_poly.pdbx_strand_id
1 'polypeptide(L)'
;MLDSPGNCVVLGFFQSPLYFSAIDPVLRRELATDGLGLETGFEALADRLREPSSVAVHVRRSDYVGNRDVARLDHDYYLRAMNRIRESVRGARFHVFSDDPVWCSGVFNGRDVSVNEHSDPFAPLVDLHLMSLASHHIIANSTFSWWGAWLGTKPGQQVLMPDVWFERGIHAPIEEKLLEGWQLMPVRSGSS
;
A
#
# COMPACT_ATOMS: atom_id res chain seq x y z
N MET A 1 -21.82 -8.96 8.74
CA MET A 1 -21.77 -7.74 9.59
C MET A 1 -21.39 -8.20 10.99
N LEU A 2 -20.47 -7.51 11.67
CA LEU A 2 -20.12 -7.86 13.05
C LEU A 2 -21.30 -7.55 13.96
N ASP A 3 -22.03 -8.57 14.41
CA ASP A 3 -23.08 -8.43 15.42
C ASP A 3 -22.42 -8.15 16.77
N SER A 4 -22.36 -6.87 17.13
CA SER A 4 -21.78 -6.44 18.39
C SER A 4 -22.84 -5.77 19.28
N PRO A 5 -22.83 -6.00 20.60
CA PRO A 5 -23.80 -5.40 21.51
C PRO A 5 -23.74 -3.86 21.44
N GLY A 6 -24.89 -3.20 21.66
CA GLY A 6 -24.92 -1.76 21.87
C GLY A 6 -24.11 -1.41 23.13
N ASN A 7 -22.98 -0.70 22.95
CA ASN A 7 -21.93 -0.34 23.94
C ASN A 7 -20.66 -1.19 23.87
N CYS A 8 -20.04 -1.29 22.70
CA CYS A 8 -18.70 -1.83 22.54
C CYS A 8 -17.79 -0.88 21.74
N VAL A 9 -16.49 -0.96 21.98
CA VAL A 9 -15.47 -0.37 21.10
C VAL A 9 -14.79 -1.52 20.37
N VAL A 10 -14.85 -1.50 19.05
CA VAL A 10 -14.14 -2.46 18.22
C VAL A 10 -12.77 -1.87 17.89
N LEU A 11 -11.71 -2.55 18.31
CA LEU A 11 -10.32 -2.20 18.01
C LEU A 11 -9.76 -3.22 17.03
N GLY A 12 -9.17 -2.76 15.94
CA GLY A 12 -8.59 -3.64 14.93
C GLY A 12 -7.96 -2.89 13.77
N PHE A 13 -7.34 -3.65 12.87
CA PHE A 13 -6.72 -3.12 11.66
C PHE A 13 -7.72 -2.93 10.49
N PHE A 14 -8.85 -3.64 10.54
CA PHE A 14 -9.96 -3.57 9.57
C PHE A 14 -9.58 -3.78 8.10
N GLN A 15 -8.48 -4.50 7.84
CA GLN A 15 -8.00 -4.83 6.49
C GLN A 15 -8.68 -6.09 5.95
N SER A 16 -10.01 -6.19 6.10
CA SER A 16 -10.76 -7.31 5.55
C SER A 16 -12.10 -6.83 4.98
N PRO A 17 -12.39 -7.10 3.69
CA PRO A 17 -13.67 -6.74 3.10
C PRO A 17 -14.83 -7.50 3.75
N LEU A 18 -14.58 -8.58 4.50
CA LEU A 18 -15.62 -9.30 5.25
C LEU A 18 -16.34 -8.41 6.27
N TYR A 19 -15.65 -7.39 6.79
CA TYR A 19 -16.24 -6.48 7.77
C TYR A 19 -17.16 -5.43 7.15
N PHE A 20 -16.91 -5.03 5.89
CA PHE A 20 -17.50 -3.82 5.34
C PHE A 20 -18.01 -3.94 3.89
N SER A 21 -17.98 -5.13 3.28
CA SER A 21 -18.47 -5.36 1.90
C SER A 21 -19.86 -4.80 1.64
N ALA A 22 -20.78 -4.89 2.61
CA ALA A 22 -22.14 -4.34 2.51
C ALA A 22 -22.19 -2.80 2.44
N ILE A 23 -21.14 -2.11 2.87
CA ILE A 23 -21.03 -0.65 2.92
C ILE A 23 -19.85 -0.13 2.10
N ASP A 24 -19.24 -0.95 1.25
CA ASP A 24 -18.09 -0.57 0.40
C ASP A 24 -18.34 0.74 -0.37
N PRO A 25 -19.50 0.95 -1.06
CA PRO A 25 -19.76 2.20 -1.76
C PRO A 25 -19.85 3.43 -0.83
N VAL A 26 -20.31 3.24 0.41
CA VAL A 26 -20.40 4.29 1.42
C VAL A 26 -19.01 4.66 1.91
N LEU A 27 -18.20 3.67 2.28
CA LEU A 27 -16.83 3.88 2.75
C LEU A 27 -15.96 4.53 1.68
N ARG A 28 -16.07 4.10 0.42
CA ARG A 28 -15.32 4.72 -0.68
C ARG A 28 -15.64 6.20 -0.84
N ARG A 29 -16.91 6.57 -0.66
CA ARG A 29 -17.34 7.97 -0.74
C ARG A 29 -16.88 8.78 0.47
N GLU A 30 -16.96 8.22 1.68
CA GLU A 30 -16.62 8.95 2.92
C GLU A 30 -15.12 9.06 3.16
N LEU A 31 -14.37 8.04 2.73
CA LEU A 31 -12.91 8.04 2.75
C LEU A 31 -12.32 8.61 1.47
N ALA A 32 -13.15 9.06 0.52
CA ALA A 32 -12.67 9.75 -0.67
C ALA A 32 -11.96 11.03 -0.24
N THR A 33 -10.70 11.11 -0.63
CA THR A 33 -9.83 12.27 -0.41
C THR A 33 -9.96 13.32 -1.50
N ASP A 34 -10.74 13.04 -2.55
CA ASP A 34 -10.99 13.97 -3.66
C ASP A 34 -11.62 15.28 -3.18
N GLY A 35 -11.08 16.41 -3.64
CA GLY A 35 -11.61 17.73 -3.30
C GLY A 35 -11.18 18.28 -1.93
N LEU A 36 -10.37 17.55 -1.16
CA LEU A 36 -9.79 18.05 0.10
C LEU A 36 -8.60 19.01 -0.10
N GLY A 37 -8.17 19.24 -1.35
CA GLY A 37 -7.02 20.11 -1.66
C GLY A 37 -5.67 19.52 -1.27
N LEU A 38 -5.60 18.21 -0.99
CA LEU A 38 -4.38 17.49 -0.56
C LEU A 38 -3.29 17.44 -1.63
N GLU A 39 -3.61 17.78 -2.88
CA GLU A 39 -2.65 17.85 -3.99
C GLU A 39 -1.91 19.18 -4.05
N THR A 40 -2.29 20.17 -3.24
CA THR A 40 -1.67 21.51 -3.27
C THR A 40 -0.16 21.39 -2.99
N GLY A 41 0.67 21.80 -3.95
CA GLY A 41 2.13 21.67 -3.88
C GLY A 41 2.68 20.32 -4.39
N PHE A 42 1.81 19.38 -4.77
CA PHE A 42 2.13 18.06 -5.30
C PHE A 42 1.49 17.79 -6.66
N GLU A 43 1.00 18.82 -7.36
CA GLU A 43 0.21 18.70 -8.58
C GLU A 43 0.94 17.89 -9.66
N ALA A 44 2.23 18.18 -9.87
CA ALA A 44 3.04 17.45 -10.84
C ALA A 44 3.23 15.97 -10.50
N LEU A 45 3.25 15.61 -9.21
CA LEU A 45 3.30 14.21 -8.78
C LEU A 45 1.93 13.54 -8.92
N ALA A 46 0.85 14.23 -8.53
CA ALA A 46 -0.51 13.77 -8.70
C ALA A 46 -0.83 13.45 -10.18
N ASP A 47 -0.42 14.32 -11.11
CA ASP A 47 -0.58 14.10 -12.55
C ASP A 47 0.16 12.83 -13.03
N ARG A 48 1.40 12.62 -12.60
CA ARG A 48 2.15 11.39 -12.90
C ARG A 48 1.49 10.15 -12.32
N LEU A 49 0.94 10.25 -11.11
CA LEU A 49 0.23 9.14 -10.46
C LEU A 49 -1.07 8.81 -11.18
N ARG A 50 -1.73 9.76 -11.84
CA ARG A 50 -2.91 9.48 -12.67
C ARG A 50 -2.59 8.77 -13.99
N GLU A 51 -1.33 8.67 -14.39
CA GLU A 51 -0.96 7.96 -15.62
C GLU A 51 -1.28 6.46 -15.53
N PRO A 52 -1.73 5.81 -16.62
CA PRO A 52 -2.04 4.37 -16.63
C PRO A 52 -0.86 3.48 -16.24
N SER A 53 0.38 3.94 -16.44
CA SER A 53 1.61 3.20 -16.13
C SER A 53 2.15 3.46 -14.72
N SER A 54 1.47 4.27 -13.90
CA SER A 54 1.94 4.61 -12.57
C SER A 54 1.77 3.45 -11.59
N VAL A 55 2.75 3.30 -10.69
CA VAL A 55 2.75 2.28 -9.65
C VAL A 55 3.11 2.93 -8.33
N ALA A 56 2.18 2.96 -7.39
CA ALA A 56 2.49 3.34 -6.01
C ALA A 56 3.17 2.15 -5.32
N VAL A 57 4.37 2.38 -4.76
CA VAL A 57 5.12 1.39 -4.00
C VAL A 57 5.22 1.88 -2.58
N HIS A 58 4.61 1.18 -1.63
CA HIS A 58 4.73 1.55 -0.22
C HIS A 58 5.74 0.67 0.49
N VAL A 59 6.74 1.29 1.09
CA VAL A 59 7.79 0.64 1.87
C VAL A 59 7.60 1.03 3.34
N ARG A 60 7.40 0.04 4.21
CA ARG A 60 7.29 0.26 5.66
C ARG A 60 8.51 -0.30 6.37
N ARG A 61 9.21 0.52 7.17
CA ARG A 61 10.46 0.12 7.82
C ARG A 61 10.61 0.56 9.27
N SER A 62 10.35 1.83 9.59
CA SER A 62 10.88 2.45 10.81
C SER A 62 10.49 1.70 12.10
N ASP A 63 9.22 1.35 12.24
CA ASP A 63 8.66 0.58 13.36
C ASP A 63 8.80 -0.94 13.20
N TYR A 64 9.24 -1.42 12.03
CA TYR A 64 9.45 -2.84 11.72
C TYR A 64 10.90 -3.26 11.94
N VAL A 65 11.85 -2.31 11.84
CA VAL A 65 13.26 -2.54 12.16
C VAL A 65 13.38 -2.86 13.65
N GLY A 66 13.61 -4.14 13.96
CA GLY A 66 13.76 -4.65 15.34
C GLY A 66 12.47 -5.20 15.96
N ASN A 67 11.33 -5.09 15.28
CA ASN A 67 10.08 -5.73 15.70
C ASN A 67 10.05 -7.19 15.19
N ARG A 68 9.99 -8.16 16.12
CA ARG A 68 10.01 -9.60 15.81
C ARG A 68 8.63 -10.16 15.46
N ASP A 69 7.56 -9.40 15.69
CA ASP A 69 6.20 -9.87 15.49
C ASP A 69 5.71 -9.60 14.06
N VAL A 70 6.38 -8.70 13.33
CA VAL A 70 5.98 -8.26 12.00
C VAL A 70 6.93 -8.80 10.94
N ALA A 71 6.37 -9.40 9.88
CA ALA A 71 7.17 -9.93 8.80
C ALA A 71 7.92 -8.80 8.09
N ARG A 72 9.25 -8.92 8.01
CA ARG A 72 10.07 -7.92 7.33
C ARG A 72 10.08 -8.17 5.83
N LEU A 73 9.61 -7.18 5.07
CA LEU A 73 9.77 -7.16 3.63
C LEU A 73 11.14 -6.61 3.27
N ASP A 74 11.93 -7.39 2.56
CA ASP A 74 13.28 -7.03 2.14
C ASP A 74 13.29 -6.36 0.76
N HIS A 75 14.47 -5.95 0.32
CA HIS A 75 14.63 -5.35 -1.00
C HIS A 75 14.26 -6.33 -2.13
N ASP A 76 14.52 -7.63 -1.97
CA ASP A 76 14.21 -8.66 -2.97
C ASP A 76 12.69 -8.76 -3.22
N TYR A 77 11.87 -8.68 -2.17
CA TYR A 77 10.41 -8.60 -2.30
C TYR A 77 9.99 -7.47 -3.25
N TYR A 78 10.44 -6.25 -2.99
CA TYR A 78 10.05 -5.09 -3.81
C TYR A 78 10.60 -5.20 -5.24
N LEU A 79 11.84 -5.65 -5.41
CA LEU A 79 12.45 -5.81 -6.72
C LEU A 79 11.69 -6.83 -7.59
N ARG A 80 11.32 -7.98 -7.02
CA ARG A 80 10.51 -8.99 -7.71
C ARG A 80 9.12 -8.47 -8.05
N ALA A 81 8.48 -7.76 -7.13
CA ALA A 81 7.17 -7.15 -7.37
C ALA A 81 7.23 -6.10 -8.49
N MET A 82 8.25 -5.24 -8.49
CA MET A 82 8.46 -4.27 -9.57
C MET A 82 8.68 -4.96 -10.92
N ASN A 83 9.51 -6.01 -10.97
CA ASN A 83 9.73 -6.77 -12.19
C ASN A 83 8.44 -7.42 -12.71
N ARG A 84 7.60 -7.95 -11.82
CA ARG A 84 6.31 -8.53 -12.19
C ARG A 84 5.38 -7.50 -12.84
N ILE A 85 5.36 -6.27 -12.34
CA ILE A 85 4.59 -5.19 -12.97
C ILE A 85 5.21 -4.80 -14.32
N ARG A 86 6.54 -4.69 -14.43
CA ARG A 86 7.23 -4.38 -15.71
C ARG A 86 6.89 -5.35 -16.84
N GLU A 87 6.64 -6.63 -16.52
CA GLU A 87 6.25 -7.67 -17.50
C GLU A 87 4.90 -7.41 -18.15
N SER A 88 3.99 -6.72 -17.46
CA SER A 88 2.58 -6.56 -17.88
C SER A 88 2.16 -5.11 -18.13
N VAL A 89 2.87 -4.14 -17.54
CA VAL A 89 2.60 -2.71 -17.67
C VAL A 89 3.76 -2.06 -18.42
N ARG A 90 3.54 -1.79 -19.71
CA ARG A 90 4.54 -1.14 -20.57
C ARG A 90 4.83 0.28 -20.05
N GLY A 91 6.11 0.57 -19.82
CA GLY A 91 6.54 1.89 -19.36
C GLY A 91 6.22 2.17 -17.89
N ALA A 92 6.03 1.13 -17.07
CA ALA A 92 5.76 1.26 -15.64
C ALA A 92 6.68 2.28 -14.96
N ARG A 93 6.10 3.17 -14.15
CA ARG A 93 6.82 4.19 -13.35
C ARG A 93 6.49 3.97 -11.88
N PHE A 94 7.51 3.75 -11.07
CA PHE A 94 7.37 3.40 -9.67
C PHE A 94 7.58 4.62 -8.78
N HIS A 95 6.57 4.97 -7.99
CA HIS A 95 6.57 6.08 -7.06
C HIS A 95 6.61 5.50 -5.64
N VAL A 96 7.76 5.61 -4.97
CA VAL A 96 8.01 5.01 -3.66
C VAL A 96 7.58 5.98 -2.55
N PHE A 97 6.70 5.50 -1.67
CA PHE A 97 6.27 6.16 -0.45
C PHE A 97 6.81 5.36 0.74
N SER A 98 7.42 6.02 1.72
CA SER A 98 8.10 5.35 2.81
C SER A 98 8.18 6.19 4.07
N ASP A 99 8.18 5.53 5.21
CA ASP A 99 8.55 6.12 6.51
C ASP A 99 10.08 6.20 6.71
N ASP A 100 10.86 5.67 5.77
CA ASP A 100 12.32 5.75 5.68
C ASP A 100 12.73 5.96 4.21
N PRO A 101 12.53 7.18 3.66
CA PRO A 101 12.83 7.47 2.27
C PRO A 101 14.34 7.53 1.99
N VAL A 102 15.16 7.92 2.98
CA VAL A 102 16.63 7.94 2.86
C VAL A 102 17.17 6.53 2.57
N TRP A 103 16.69 5.50 3.28
CA TRP A 103 17.04 4.12 2.95
C TRP A 103 16.56 3.72 1.56
N CYS A 104 15.32 4.11 1.19
CA CYS A 104 14.75 3.80 -0.12
C CYS A 104 15.60 4.37 -1.25
N SER A 105 16.03 5.63 -1.15
CA SER A 105 16.90 6.29 -2.12
C SER A 105 18.26 5.60 -2.25
N GLY A 106 18.75 4.93 -1.20
CA GLY A 106 19.98 4.15 -1.25
C GLY A 106 19.85 2.80 -1.97
N VAL A 107 18.67 2.17 -1.93
CA VAL A 107 18.46 0.81 -2.49
C VAL A 107 17.77 0.81 -3.84
N PHE A 108 16.83 1.73 -4.07
CA PHE A 108 16.05 1.82 -5.30
C PHE A 108 16.68 2.81 -6.28
N ASN A 109 17.47 2.27 -7.22
CA ASN A 109 18.26 3.05 -8.17
C ASN A 109 17.80 2.90 -9.64
N GLY A 110 16.57 2.39 -9.85
CA GLY A 110 16.01 2.22 -11.20
C GLY A 110 15.64 3.56 -11.85
N ARG A 111 15.87 3.71 -13.16
CA ARG A 111 15.54 4.95 -13.89
C ARG A 111 14.03 5.25 -13.96
N ASP A 112 13.24 4.20 -13.76
CA ASP A 112 11.79 4.21 -13.71
C ASP A 112 11.26 4.36 -12.27
N VAL A 113 12.14 4.52 -11.28
CA VAL A 113 11.78 4.67 -9.86
C VAL A 113 12.03 6.09 -9.39
N SER A 114 11.08 6.65 -8.65
CA SER A 114 11.24 7.91 -7.91
C SER A 114 10.85 7.68 -6.45
N VAL A 115 11.72 8.06 -5.52
CA VAL A 115 11.42 8.08 -4.10
C VAL A 115 10.86 9.44 -3.73
N ASN A 116 9.66 9.47 -3.15
CA ASN A 116 9.00 10.70 -2.76
C ASN A 116 9.40 11.06 -1.33
N GLU A 117 9.87 12.29 -1.14
CA GLU A 117 10.30 12.85 0.14
C GLU A 117 9.49 14.11 0.43
N HIS A 118 8.83 14.15 1.59
CA HIS A 118 8.08 15.32 2.07
C HIS A 118 8.43 15.58 3.53
N SER A 119 8.61 16.84 3.91
CA SER A 119 9.01 17.27 5.25
C SER A 119 7.83 17.60 6.18
N ASP A 120 6.59 17.33 5.77
CA ASP A 120 5.37 17.80 6.44
C ASP A 120 4.73 16.73 7.35
N PRO A 121 4.39 17.03 8.62
CA PRO A 121 3.61 16.12 9.48
C PRO A 121 2.19 15.79 8.96
N PHE A 122 1.61 16.56 8.03
CA PHE A 122 0.37 16.20 7.31
C PHE A 122 0.59 15.18 6.19
N ALA A 123 1.84 14.73 5.97
CA ALA A 123 2.19 13.78 4.91
C ALA A 123 1.41 12.46 4.91
N PRO A 124 0.99 11.83 6.02
CA PRO A 124 0.32 10.53 5.92
C PRO A 124 -1.00 10.58 5.16
N LEU A 125 -1.81 11.63 5.34
CA LEU A 125 -3.07 11.75 4.59
C LEU A 125 -2.81 12.11 3.13
N VAL A 126 -1.80 12.95 2.88
CA VAL A 126 -1.35 13.32 1.52
C VAL A 126 -0.80 12.09 0.80
N ASP A 127 0.04 11.28 1.43
CA ASP A 127 0.58 10.04 0.89
C ASP A 127 -0.52 9.04 0.59
N LEU A 128 -1.49 8.87 1.50
CA LEU A 128 -2.62 8.00 1.28
C LEU A 128 -3.41 8.44 0.04
N HIS A 129 -3.65 9.75 -0.08
CA HIS A 129 -4.32 10.34 -1.23
C HIS A 129 -3.51 10.13 -2.53
N LEU A 130 -2.24 10.52 -2.55
CA LEU A 130 -1.35 10.36 -3.71
C LEU A 130 -1.23 8.90 -4.13
N MET A 131 -1.05 7.97 -3.19
CA MET A 131 -1.06 6.54 -3.46
C MET A 131 -2.37 6.08 -4.09
N SER A 132 -3.52 6.61 -3.66
CA SER A 132 -4.83 6.28 -4.23
C SER A 132 -5.02 6.79 -5.67
N LEU A 133 -4.22 7.76 -6.11
CA LEU A 133 -4.26 8.23 -7.50
C LEU A 133 -3.60 7.25 -8.47
N ALA A 134 -2.67 6.41 -8.00
CA ALA A 134 -1.91 5.47 -8.83
C ALA A 134 -2.79 4.40 -9.51
N SER A 135 -2.36 3.96 -10.69
CA SER A 135 -3.07 2.93 -11.48
C SER A 135 -2.79 1.50 -10.99
N HIS A 136 -1.62 1.27 -10.38
CA HIS A 136 -1.19 -0.01 -9.84
C HIS A 136 -0.50 0.18 -8.48
N HIS A 137 -0.40 -0.90 -7.70
CA HIS A 137 0.12 -0.84 -6.33
C HIS A 137 1.02 -2.03 -6.00
N ILE A 138 2.12 -1.75 -5.32
CA ILE A 138 2.93 -2.72 -4.59
C ILE A 138 2.87 -2.32 -3.12
N ILE A 139 2.23 -3.14 -2.31
CA ILE A 139 1.94 -2.79 -0.91
C ILE A 139 2.86 -3.52 0.07
N ALA A 140 3.06 -2.91 1.23
CA ALA A 140 3.66 -3.58 2.38
C ALA A 140 2.60 -4.35 3.19
N ASN A 141 3.03 -5.13 4.17
CA ASN A 141 2.19 -5.72 5.21
C ASN A 141 1.68 -4.68 6.23
N SER A 142 1.12 -3.57 5.73
CA SER A 142 0.70 -2.41 6.50
C SER A 142 -0.76 -2.03 6.20
N THR A 143 -1.50 -1.63 7.25
CA THR A 143 -2.87 -1.10 7.13
C THR A 143 -2.92 0.12 6.22
N PHE A 144 -1.92 0.98 6.31
CA PHE A 144 -1.83 2.17 5.49
C PHE A 144 -1.73 1.84 3.99
N SER A 145 -0.84 0.90 3.63
CA SER A 145 -0.68 0.48 2.23
C SER A 145 -1.91 -0.17 1.66
N TRP A 146 -2.57 -1.00 2.47
CA TRP A 146 -3.79 -1.71 2.08
C TRP A 146 -4.93 -0.74 1.76
N TRP A 147 -5.17 0.26 2.63
CA TRP A 147 -6.20 1.27 2.37
C TRP A 147 -5.85 2.16 1.19
N GLY A 148 -4.59 2.51 0.97
CA GLY A 148 -4.17 3.28 -0.21
C GLY A 148 -4.49 2.57 -1.52
N ALA A 149 -4.21 1.27 -1.61
CA ALA A 149 -4.53 0.46 -2.79
C ALA A 149 -6.04 0.22 -2.94
N TRP A 150 -6.76 0.00 -1.84
CA TRP A 150 -8.20 -0.20 -1.84
C TRP A 150 -8.95 1.07 -2.31
N LEU A 151 -8.56 2.25 -1.83
CA LEU A 151 -9.14 3.53 -2.25
C LEU A 151 -8.86 3.81 -3.73
N GLY A 152 -7.67 3.46 -4.22
CA GLY A 152 -7.23 3.70 -5.59
C GLY A 152 -7.74 2.73 -6.66
N THR A 153 -8.96 2.19 -6.53
CA THR A 153 -9.48 1.19 -7.48
C THR A 153 -9.63 1.76 -8.89
N LYS A 154 -8.89 1.20 -9.87
CA LYS A 154 -8.95 1.54 -11.30
C LYS A 154 -9.23 0.30 -12.16
N PRO A 155 -9.84 0.45 -13.35
CA PRO A 155 -9.92 -0.64 -14.31
C PRO A 155 -8.54 -1.19 -14.67
N GLY A 156 -8.34 -2.50 -14.57
CA GLY A 156 -7.05 -3.14 -14.85
C GLY A 156 -5.97 -2.92 -13.79
N GLN A 157 -6.34 -2.39 -12.62
CA GLN A 157 -5.42 -2.24 -11.48
C GLN A 157 -4.77 -3.57 -11.15
N GLN A 158 -3.47 -3.51 -10.85
CA GLN A 158 -2.71 -4.64 -10.33
C GLN A 158 -2.25 -4.26 -8.94
N VAL A 159 -2.59 -5.09 -7.96
CA VAL A 159 -2.13 -4.91 -6.58
C VAL A 159 -1.32 -6.14 -6.19
N LEU A 160 -0.03 -5.94 -5.93
CA LEU A 160 0.88 -6.97 -5.45
C LEU A 160 1.07 -6.78 -3.94
N MET A 161 0.72 -7.79 -3.15
CA MET A 161 0.80 -7.76 -1.68
C MET A 161 1.62 -8.93 -1.15
N PRO A 162 2.25 -8.84 0.03
CA PRO A 162 2.99 -9.96 0.59
C PRO A 162 2.05 -11.10 0.96
N ASP A 163 2.54 -12.34 0.90
CA ASP A 163 1.81 -13.54 1.36
C ASP A 163 1.83 -13.74 2.89
N VAL A 164 2.53 -12.85 3.61
CA VAL A 164 2.66 -12.88 5.06
C VAL A 164 2.44 -11.48 5.63
N TRP A 165 1.73 -11.41 6.76
CA TRP A 165 1.49 -10.16 7.48
C TRP A 165 2.30 -10.06 8.78
N PHE A 166 2.36 -11.15 9.55
CA PHE A 166 3.05 -11.24 10.85
C PHE A 166 3.94 -12.49 10.88
N GLU A 167 5.05 -12.47 11.62
CA GLU A 167 5.98 -13.61 11.64
C GLU A 167 5.46 -14.79 12.47
N ARG A 168 4.97 -14.54 13.70
CA ARG A 168 4.51 -15.60 14.63
C ARG A 168 3.49 -15.07 15.65
N GLY A 169 2.64 -15.96 16.16
CA GLY A 169 1.77 -15.70 17.32
C GLY A 169 0.52 -14.85 17.06
N ILE A 170 0.44 -14.17 15.92
CA ILE A 170 -0.73 -13.38 15.52
C ILE A 170 -1.44 -14.10 14.38
N HIS A 171 -2.68 -14.52 14.63
CA HIS A 171 -3.54 -15.07 13.58
C HIS A 171 -4.14 -13.92 12.77
N ALA A 172 -3.62 -13.71 11.56
CA ALA A 172 -4.17 -12.80 10.57
C ALA A 172 -4.22 -13.51 9.22
N PRO A 173 -5.33 -14.20 8.89
CA PRO A 173 -5.45 -14.94 7.65
C PRO A 173 -5.17 -14.03 6.45
N ILE A 174 -4.21 -14.41 5.62
CA ILE A 174 -3.85 -13.61 4.45
C ILE A 174 -5.01 -13.53 3.46
N GLU A 175 -5.79 -14.61 3.39
CA GLU A 175 -6.97 -14.75 2.53
C GLU A 175 -8.05 -13.70 2.87
N GLU A 176 -8.15 -13.31 4.14
CA GLU A 176 -9.10 -12.30 4.58
C GLU A 176 -8.68 -10.88 4.17
N LYS A 177 -7.42 -10.68 3.77
CA LYS A 177 -6.88 -9.40 3.29
C LYS A 177 -6.86 -9.33 1.76
N LEU A 178 -6.99 -10.47 1.08
CA LEU A 178 -6.91 -10.58 -0.37
C LEU A 178 -8.23 -10.16 -1.01
N LEU A 179 -8.19 -9.16 -1.88
CA LEU A 179 -9.33 -8.76 -2.71
C LEU A 179 -9.30 -9.44 -4.07
N GLU A 180 -10.45 -9.48 -4.74
CA GLU A 180 -10.53 -9.92 -6.12
C GLU A 180 -9.57 -9.11 -7.01
N GLY A 181 -8.78 -9.82 -7.82
CA GLY A 181 -7.78 -9.23 -8.71
C GLY A 181 -6.44 -8.89 -8.05
N TRP A 182 -6.33 -8.93 -6.72
CA TRP A 182 -5.06 -8.74 -6.02
C TRP A 182 -4.22 -10.03 -6.11
N GLN A 183 -2.90 -9.89 -6.08
CA GLN A 183 -1.96 -11.00 -6.26
C GLN A 183 -1.00 -11.07 -5.06
N LEU A 184 -0.79 -12.30 -4.57
CA LEU A 184 0.17 -12.58 -3.51
C LEU A 184 1.60 -12.68 -4.07
N MET A 185 2.52 -12.04 -3.37
CA MET A 185 3.96 -12.07 -3.64
C MET A 185 4.65 -12.80 -2.49
N PRO A 186 5.30 -13.95 -2.77
CA PRO A 186 5.96 -14.72 -1.73
C PRO A 186 7.07 -13.92 -1.05
N VAL A 187 7.04 -13.84 0.27
CA VAL A 187 8.13 -13.29 1.08
C VAL A 187 9.09 -14.43 1.39
N ARG A 188 10.29 -14.35 0.81
CA ARG A 188 11.33 -15.34 1.09
C ARG A 188 11.86 -15.07 2.48
N SER A 189 11.72 -16.03 3.39
CA SER A 189 12.39 -15.98 4.68
C SER A 189 13.90 -15.90 4.40
N GLY A 190 14.53 -14.79 4.77
CA GLY A 190 15.98 -14.68 4.67
C GLY A 190 16.62 -15.83 5.43
N SER A 191 17.49 -16.59 4.76
CA SER A 191 18.49 -17.41 5.44
C SER A 191 19.26 -16.47 6.36
N SER A 192 19.06 -16.67 7.66
CA SER A 192 19.82 -16.07 8.77
C SER A 192 21.31 -16.07 8.54
#